data_AF-A0A060XZR7-F1
#
_entry.id   AF-A0A060XZR7-F1
#
_cell.length_a   1.000
_cell.length_b   1.000
_cell.length_c   1.000
_cell.angle_alpha   90.00
_cell.angle_beta   90.00
_cell.angle_gamma   90.00
#
_symmetry.space_group_name_H-M   'P 1'
#
loop_
_entity.id
_entity.type
_entity.pdbx_description
1 polymer ?
#
loop_
_entity_poly.entity_id
_entity_poly.type
_entity_poly.pdbx_seq_one_letter_code
_entity_poly.pdbx_strand_id
1 'polypeptide(L)'
;MPGLCVLCLTAVLAAFTRFAETVGPVVRCEPCDAGALMECKPLSKDCAERVREPGCGCCLSCALAEGQACGVYTGRCGSGLICQFQPGETRPLQALLEGRGACSRAASKKLNTFLLPAQKQGKRLTVLNVALSMKVLSWVGLFLLENHSSLRAIGCGSMLV
;
A
#
# COMPACT_ATOMS: atom_id res chain seq x y z
N MET A 1 -24.75 27.16 26.35
CA MET A 1 -24.22 27.22 24.97
C MET A 1 -23.90 25.81 24.45
N PRO A 2 -24.92 25.00 24.14
CA PRO A 2 -24.73 23.62 23.68
C PRO A 2 -24.32 23.52 22.19
N GLY A 3 -24.67 24.53 21.38
CA GLY A 3 -24.41 24.52 19.93
C GLY A 3 -22.93 24.50 19.56
N LEU A 4 -22.07 25.19 20.31
CA LEU A 4 -20.63 25.23 20.04
C LEU A 4 -19.95 23.88 20.33
N CYS A 5 -20.40 23.17 21.37
CA CYS A 5 -19.90 21.82 21.68
C CYS A 5 -20.28 20.81 20.60
N VAL A 6 -21.52 20.88 20.09
CA VAL A 6 -21.98 20.02 19.00
C VAL A 6 -21.18 20.30 17.72
N LEU A 7 -20.90 21.56 17.40
CA LEU A 7 -20.09 21.94 16.24
C LEU A 7 -18.62 21.49 16.36
N CYS A 8 -18.02 21.54 17.55
CA CYS A 8 -16.67 21.04 17.76
C CYS A 8 -16.60 19.51 17.63
N LEU A 9 -17.56 18.78 18.18
CA LEU A 9 -17.60 17.33 18.09
C LEU A 9 -17.77 16.84 16.65
N THR A 10 -18.62 17.51 15.85
CA THR A 10 -18.80 17.16 14.43
C THR A 10 -17.57 17.50 13.60
N ALA A 11 -16.89 18.63 13.86
CA ALA A 11 -15.64 18.99 13.17
C ALA A 11 -14.51 17.99 13.45
N VAL A 12 -14.41 17.53 14.70
CA VAL A 12 -13.43 16.51 15.11
C VAL A 12 -13.75 15.17 14.44
N LEU A 13 -15.00 14.72 14.46
CA LEU A 13 -15.42 13.47 13.81
C LEU A 13 -15.16 13.52 12.29
N ALA A 14 -15.43 14.65 11.65
CA ALA A 14 -15.17 14.87 10.22
C ALA A 14 -13.67 14.90 9.87
N ALA A 15 -12.81 15.35 10.79
CA ALA A 15 -11.36 15.29 10.61
C ALA A 15 -10.84 13.85 10.73
N PHE A 16 -11.40 13.03 11.61
CA PHE A 16 -11.01 11.63 11.79
C PHE A 16 -11.43 10.73 10.62
N THR A 17 -12.59 10.97 9.99
CA THR A 17 -13.05 10.17 8.83
C THR A 17 -12.17 10.36 7.59
N ARG A 18 -11.35 11.42 7.53
CA ARG A 18 -10.38 11.68 6.46
C ARG A 18 -9.11 10.82 6.56
N PHE A 19 -8.89 10.14 7.69
CA PHE A 19 -7.74 9.25 7.91
C PHE A 19 -8.03 7.77 7.66
N ALA A 20 -9.26 7.41 7.29
CA ALA A 20 -9.58 6.06 6.85
C ALA A 20 -9.00 5.84 5.43
N GLU A 21 -7.71 5.47 5.36
CA GLU A 21 -7.13 4.92 4.14
C GLU A 21 -7.94 3.68 3.74
N THR A 22 -8.60 3.75 2.57
CA THR A 22 -9.27 2.60 1.98
C THR A 22 -8.22 1.62 1.48
N VAL A 23 -7.88 0.61 2.28
CA VAL A 23 -7.09 -0.53 1.82
C VAL A 23 -7.98 -1.33 0.87
N GLY A 24 -7.81 -1.13 -0.43
CA GLY A 24 -8.53 -1.90 -1.44
C GLY A 24 -8.21 -3.40 -1.35
N PRO A 25 -9.11 -4.28 -1.86
CA PRO A 25 -8.87 -5.72 -1.85
C PRO A 25 -7.63 -6.08 -2.67
N VAL A 26 -6.72 -6.86 -2.07
CA VAL A 26 -5.51 -7.33 -2.74
C VAL A 26 -5.81 -8.60 -3.53
N VAL A 27 -5.69 -8.53 -4.86
CA VAL A 27 -5.84 -9.71 -5.73
C VAL A 27 -4.56 -10.54 -5.67
N ARG A 28 -4.68 -11.81 -5.33
CA ARG A 28 -3.59 -12.79 -5.30
C ARG A 28 -3.88 -13.90 -6.29
N CYS A 29 -2.83 -14.53 -6.82
CA CYS A 29 -2.98 -15.78 -7.54
C CYS A 29 -3.46 -16.88 -6.58
N GLU A 30 -4.20 -17.84 -7.12
CA GLU A 30 -4.51 -19.08 -6.41
C GLU A 30 -3.21 -19.83 -6.09
N PRO A 31 -3.06 -20.45 -4.90
CA PRO A 31 -1.91 -21.28 -4.60
C PRO A 31 -1.96 -22.52 -5.49
N CYS A 32 -0.78 -22.94 -5.95
CA CYS A 32 -0.65 -24.13 -6.76
C CYS A 32 -0.90 -25.38 -5.91
N ASP A 33 -1.81 -26.24 -6.36
CA ASP A 33 -2.01 -27.55 -5.78
C ASP A 33 -0.95 -28.55 -6.27
N ALA A 34 -0.83 -29.69 -5.58
CA ALA A 34 0.15 -30.72 -5.93
C ALA A 34 -0.14 -31.35 -7.29
N GLY A 35 -1.41 -31.46 -7.70
CA GLY A 35 -1.80 -32.01 -9.00
C GLY A 35 -1.28 -31.16 -10.15
N ALA A 36 -1.51 -29.84 -10.10
CA ALA A 36 -1.00 -28.90 -11.09
C ALA A 36 0.53 -28.93 -11.21
N LEU A 37 1.25 -29.12 -10.10
CA LEU A 37 2.71 -29.23 -10.10
C LEU A 37 3.22 -30.54 -10.72
N MET A 38 2.46 -31.64 -10.60
CA MET A 38 2.85 -32.93 -11.19
C MET A 38 2.70 -32.95 -12.72
N GLU A 39 1.87 -32.08 -13.29
CA GLU A 39 1.71 -31.97 -14.75
C GLU A 39 2.77 -31.08 -15.42
N CYS A 40 3.64 -30.44 -14.63
CA CYS A 40 4.66 -29.54 -15.17
C CYS A 40 5.68 -30.29 -16.03
N LYS A 41 5.95 -29.74 -17.23
CA LYS A 41 7.00 -30.26 -18.11
C LYS A 41 8.37 -30.11 -17.44
N PRO A 42 9.23 -31.14 -17.44
CA PRO A 42 10.60 -31.01 -16.97
C PRO A 42 11.37 -29.99 -17.81
N LEU A 43 12.06 -29.09 -17.12
CA LEU A 43 12.96 -28.10 -17.72
C LEU A 43 14.16 -28.78 -18.38
N SER A 44 14.70 -28.13 -19.41
CA SER A 44 15.96 -28.52 -20.02
C SER A 44 17.11 -28.44 -19.00
N LYS A 45 18.12 -29.29 -19.18
CA LYS A 45 19.30 -29.34 -18.30
C LYS A 45 20.19 -28.12 -18.46
N ASP A 46 20.12 -27.45 -19.61
CA ASP A 46 20.94 -26.28 -19.98
C ASP A 46 20.39 -24.95 -19.43
N CYS A 47 19.36 -25.04 -18.59
CA CYS A 47 18.73 -23.89 -17.95
C CYS A 47 19.61 -23.36 -16.81
N ALA A 48 20.27 -22.22 -17.03
CA ALA A 48 21.18 -21.62 -16.03
C ALA A 48 20.45 -21.27 -14.72
N GLU A 49 19.23 -20.75 -14.81
CA GLU A 49 18.41 -20.37 -13.67
C GLU A 49 16.94 -20.70 -13.92
N ARG A 50 16.27 -21.21 -12.89
CA ARG A 50 14.85 -21.59 -12.92
C ARG A 50 14.02 -20.52 -12.24
N VAL A 51 13.02 -20.02 -12.93
CA VAL A 51 12.08 -19.00 -12.44
C VAL A 51 10.66 -19.48 -12.63
N ARG A 52 9.71 -18.89 -11.89
CA ARG A 52 8.29 -19.19 -12.08
C ARG A 52 7.81 -18.61 -13.41
N GLU A 53 6.86 -19.28 -14.04
CA GLU A 53 6.18 -18.76 -15.23
C GLU A 53 5.63 -17.33 -15.03
N PRO A 54 5.43 -16.58 -16.13
CA PRO A 54 4.74 -15.30 -16.07
C PRO A 54 3.30 -15.44 -15.57
N GLY A 55 2.76 -14.36 -15.01
CA GLY A 55 1.41 -14.35 -14.43
C GLY A 55 1.28 -15.27 -13.21
N CYS A 56 0.25 -16.12 -13.24
CA CYS A 56 -0.07 -17.07 -12.16
C CYS A 56 0.31 -18.53 -12.47
N GLY A 57 1.11 -18.78 -13.52
CA GLY A 57 1.56 -20.14 -13.87
C GLY A 57 2.23 -20.85 -12.69
N CYS A 58 2.04 -22.16 -12.58
CA CYS A 58 2.54 -22.96 -11.47
C CYS A 58 3.89 -23.63 -11.77
N CYS A 59 4.25 -23.73 -13.04
CA CYS A 59 5.46 -24.41 -13.45
C CYS A 59 6.67 -23.47 -13.45
N LEU A 60 7.82 -24.09 -13.67
CA LEU A 60 9.10 -23.40 -13.78
C LEU A 60 9.47 -23.22 -15.26
N SER A 61 10.01 -22.05 -15.59
CA SER A 61 10.58 -21.69 -16.88
C SER A 61 12.05 -21.29 -16.72
N CYS A 62 12.76 -21.17 -17.85
CA CYS A 62 14.13 -20.67 -17.83
C CYS A 62 14.18 -19.15 -17.72
N ALA A 63 15.09 -18.67 -16.90
CA ALA A 63 15.29 -17.26 -16.71
C ALA A 63 15.98 -16.62 -17.92
N LEU A 64 15.59 -15.38 -18.23
CA LEU A 64 16.22 -14.57 -19.26
C LEU A 64 17.49 -13.92 -18.72
N ALA A 65 18.55 -13.98 -19.54
CA ALA A 65 19.83 -13.35 -19.27
C ALA A 65 19.77 -11.82 -19.47
N GLU A 66 20.79 -11.12 -18.96
CA GLU A 66 20.96 -9.68 -19.15
C GLU A 66 20.98 -9.33 -20.66
N GLY A 67 20.23 -8.30 -21.05
CA GLY A 67 20.09 -7.83 -22.43
C GLY A 67 19.07 -8.61 -23.28
N GLN A 68 18.52 -9.73 -22.81
CA GLN A 68 17.48 -10.46 -23.54
C GLN A 68 16.15 -9.71 -23.55
N ALA A 69 15.39 -9.85 -24.64
CA ALA A 69 14.09 -9.22 -24.82
C ALA A 69 13.05 -9.80 -23.84
N CYS A 70 12.31 -8.93 -23.16
CA CYS A 70 11.36 -9.30 -22.11
C CYS A 70 10.09 -8.44 -22.11
N GLY A 71 9.06 -8.90 -21.42
CA GLY A 71 7.77 -8.24 -21.28
C GLY A 71 6.89 -8.89 -20.22
N VAL A 72 5.64 -8.43 -20.15
CA VAL A 72 4.65 -8.89 -19.15
C VAL A 72 4.26 -10.35 -19.39
N TYR A 73 4.17 -10.76 -20.66
CA TYR A 73 3.74 -12.09 -21.08
C TYR A 73 4.90 -12.97 -21.56
N THR A 74 6.15 -12.53 -21.39
CA THR A 74 7.34 -13.31 -21.75
C THR A 74 7.89 -14.05 -20.55
N GLY A 75 8.98 -14.79 -20.73
CA GLY A 75 9.75 -15.35 -19.61
C GLY A 75 10.27 -14.25 -18.66
N ARG A 76 10.56 -14.65 -17.42
CA ARG A 76 11.07 -13.74 -16.38
C ARG A 76 12.58 -13.61 -16.46
N CYS A 77 13.09 -12.43 -16.15
CA CYS A 77 14.52 -12.21 -15.98
C CYS A 77 15.08 -12.99 -14.78
N GLY A 78 16.34 -13.35 -14.85
CA GLY A 78 17.06 -14.02 -13.76
C GLY A 78 17.25 -13.15 -12.52
N SER A 79 17.87 -13.75 -11.50
CA SER A 79 18.11 -13.15 -10.20
C SER A 79 18.90 -11.84 -10.33
N GLY A 80 18.40 -10.78 -9.70
CA GLY A 80 19.01 -9.44 -9.73
C GLY A 80 18.75 -8.65 -11.02
N LEU A 81 18.02 -9.22 -11.97
CA LEU A 81 17.60 -8.54 -13.20
C LEU A 81 16.11 -8.17 -13.12
N ILE A 82 15.75 -7.05 -13.75
CA ILE A 82 14.37 -6.58 -13.89
C ILE A 82 14.10 -6.30 -15.35
N CYS A 83 12.89 -6.62 -15.82
CA CYS A 83 12.46 -6.28 -17.16
C CYS A 83 12.14 -4.78 -17.24
N GLN A 84 12.89 -4.05 -18.06
CA GLN A 84 12.75 -2.60 -18.24
C GLN A 84 12.47 -2.27 -19.70
N PHE A 85 11.66 -1.24 -19.95
CA PHE A 85 11.47 -0.72 -21.30
C PHE A 85 12.77 -0.06 -21.79
N GLN A 86 12.98 -0.03 -23.11
CA GLN A 86 14.18 0.60 -23.67
C GLN A 86 14.08 2.14 -23.67
N PRO A 87 15.21 2.85 -23.47
CA PRO A 87 15.23 4.31 -23.52
C PRO A 87 14.83 4.79 -24.92
N GLY A 88 13.93 5.79 -24.98
CA GLY A 88 13.43 6.34 -26.24
C GLY A 88 12.06 5.79 -26.68
N GLU A 89 11.49 4.84 -25.94
CA GLU A 89 10.15 4.34 -26.24
C GLU A 89 9.07 5.39 -25.95
N THR A 90 8.23 5.68 -26.94
CA THR A 90 7.12 6.63 -26.80
C THR A 90 6.00 6.13 -25.89
N ARG A 91 5.84 4.80 -25.78
CA ARG A 91 4.79 4.13 -25.00
C ARG A 91 5.39 2.99 -24.16
N PRO A 92 5.99 3.28 -23.00
CA PRO A 92 6.78 2.31 -22.23
C PRO A 92 5.98 1.08 -21.76
N LEU A 93 4.72 1.27 -21.34
CA LEU A 93 3.86 0.15 -20.94
C LEU A 93 3.48 -0.73 -22.13
N GLN A 94 3.17 -0.13 -23.28
CA GLN A 94 2.82 -0.86 -24.49
C GLN A 94 4.00 -1.73 -24.96
N ALA A 95 5.21 -1.18 -24.91
CA ALA A 95 6.41 -1.92 -25.28
C ALA A 95 6.66 -3.15 -24.39
N LEU A 96 6.38 -3.05 -23.08
CA LEU A 96 6.49 -4.21 -22.18
C LEU A 96 5.39 -5.23 -22.42
N LEU A 97 4.18 -4.82 -22.80
CA LEU A 97 3.12 -5.75 -23.20
C LEU A 97 3.48 -6.47 -24.51
N GLU A 98 4.17 -5.78 -25.41
CA GLU A 98 4.64 -6.29 -26.70
C GLU A 98 6.00 -7.04 -26.62
N GLY A 99 6.59 -7.17 -25.43
CA GLY A 99 7.84 -7.91 -25.23
C GLY A 99 9.11 -7.19 -25.71
N ARG A 100 9.07 -5.87 -25.94
CA ARG A 100 10.22 -5.05 -26.36
C ARG A 100 11.09 -4.54 -25.21
N GLY A 101 10.81 -4.93 -23.98
CA GLY A 101 11.69 -4.65 -22.85
C GLY A 101 13.01 -5.41 -22.94
N ALA A 102 13.95 -5.10 -22.07
CA ALA A 102 15.19 -5.85 -21.89
C ALA A 102 15.47 -6.12 -20.41
N CYS A 103 16.00 -7.31 -20.12
CA CYS A 103 16.45 -7.64 -18.77
C CYS A 103 17.71 -6.86 -18.43
N SER A 104 17.68 -6.02 -17.41
CA SER A 104 18.84 -5.26 -16.95
C SER A 104 18.96 -5.31 -15.44
N ARG A 105 20.19 -5.13 -14.92
CA ARG A 105 20.41 -5.07 -13.47
C ARG A 105 19.45 -4.08 -12.84
N ALA A 106 18.85 -4.49 -11.73
CA ALA A 106 18.02 -3.60 -10.94
C ALA A 106 18.85 -2.38 -10.53
N ALA A 107 18.61 -1.23 -11.16
CA ALA A 107 19.17 0.01 -10.65
C ALA A 107 18.54 0.23 -9.27
N SER A 108 19.33 0.20 -8.19
CA SER A 108 18.86 0.45 -6.82
C SER A 108 18.16 1.80 -6.63
N LYS A 109 18.03 2.62 -7.68
CA LYS A 109 17.32 3.88 -7.65
C LYS A 109 16.48 4.03 -8.90
N LYS A 110 15.19 4.25 -8.66
CA LYS A 110 14.22 4.91 -9.56
C LYS A 110 13.36 4.03 -10.50
N LEU A 111 12.73 2.98 -9.96
CA LEU A 111 11.30 2.76 -10.24
C LEU A 111 10.44 3.78 -9.45
N ASN A 112 10.88 5.03 -9.42
CA ASN A 112 10.30 6.13 -8.66
C ASN A 112 10.14 7.37 -9.57
N THR A 113 10.29 7.18 -10.89
CA THR A 113 9.91 8.19 -11.89
C THR A 113 8.52 7.90 -12.46
N PHE A 114 8.07 6.63 -12.46
CA PHE A 114 6.74 6.25 -12.96
C PHE A 114 5.79 5.74 -11.87
N LEU A 115 6.31 5.21 -10.77
CA LEU A 115 5.54 5.12 -9.54
C LEU A 115 5.79 6.41 -8.78
N LEU A 116 4.75 7.27 -8.80
CA LEU A 116 4.31 8.19 -7.74
C LEU A 116 4.51 9.70 -8.02
N PRO A 117 3.42 10.46 -7.84
CA PRO A 117 3.32 11.28 -6.64
C PRO A 117 2.32 10.69 -5.65
N ALA A 118 2.53 9.48 -5.12
CA ALA A 118 2.26 9.24 -3.71
C ALA A 118 3.34 9.95 -2.90
N GLN A 119 3.01 11.19 -2.58
CA GLN A 119 3.28 11.82 -1.29
C GLN A 119 4.67 11.54 -0.72
N LYS A 120 5.65 12.21 -1.33
CA LYS A 120 6.77 12.72 -0.55
C LYS A 120 6.22 13.78 0.41
N GLN A 121 6.62 13.68 1.67
CA GLN A 121 6.37 14.59 2.80
C GLN A 121 5.11 14.35 3.64
N GLY A 122 5.37 14.01 4.90
CA GLY A 122 4.38 13.94 5.98
C GLY A 122 4.98 13.44 7.28
N LYS A 123 6.17 12.82 7.25
CA LYS A 123 6.90 12.39 8.46
C LYS A 123 7.61 13.57 9.16
N ARG A 124 6.84 14.54 9.66
CA ARG A 124 7.23 15.41 10.79
C ARG A 124 6.05 16.21 11.38
N LEU A 125 4.89 16.19 10.73
CA LEU A 125 3.69 16.93 11.16
C LEU A 125 2.61 16.04 11.79
N THR A 126 2.84 14.74 11.98
CA THR A 126 1.86 13.85 12.63
C THR A 126 2.11 13.72 14.14
N VAL A 127 3.38 13.72 14.56
CA VAL A 127 3.73 13.63 16.00
C VAL A 127 3.36 14.91 16.74
N LEU A 128 3.53 16.08 16.12
CA LEU A 128 3.18 17.36 16.74
C LEU A 128 1.67 17.52 16.94
N ASN A 129 0.86 17.00 16.01
CA ASN A 129 -0.60 17.07 16.08
C ASN A 129 -1.22 15.99 16.97
N VAL A 130 -0.65 14.78 17.07
CA VAL A 130 -1.06 13.80 18.10
C VAL A 130 -0.70 14.32 19.48
N ALA A 131 0.49 14.93 19.65
CA ALA A 131 0.86 15.56 20.91
C ALA A 131 -0.03 16.77 21.25
N LEU A 132 -0.48 17.55 20.26
CA LEU A 132 -1.43 18.64 20.45
C LEU A 132 -2.83 18.10 20.81
N SER A 133 -3.27 17.00 20.19
CA SER A 133 -4.54 16.33 20.49
C SER A 133 -4.55 15.70 21.89
N MET A 134 -3.45 15.07 22.32
CA MET A 134 -3.31 14.55 23.69
C MET A 134 -3.27 15.67 24.73
N LYS A 135 -2.67 16.82 24.42
CA LYS A 135 -2.73 18.02 25.27
C LYS A 135 -4.14 18.61 25.32
N VAL A 136 -4.87 18.63 24.20
CA VAL A 136 -6.27 19.08 24.14
C VAL A 136 -7.18 18.13 24.93
N LEU A 137 -7.03 16.81 24.78
CA LEU A 137 -7.77 15.80 25.56
C LEU A 137 -7.44 15.87 27.06
N SER A 138 -6.18 16.16 27.41
CA SER A 138 -5.78 16.39 28.81
C SER A 138 -6.36 17.69 29.38
N TRP A 139 -6.41 18.78 28.62
CA TRP A 139 -7.00 20.05 29.04
C TRP A 139 -8.52 19.97 29.14
N VAL A 140 -9.17 19.28 28.18
CA VAL A 140 -10.61 18.97 28.20
C VAL A 140 -10.96 18.05 29.36
N GLY A 141 -10.13 17.04 29.65
CA GLY A 141 -10.28 16.17 30.81
C GLY A 141 -10.13 16.91 32.14
N LEU A 142 -9.19 17.86 32.23
CA LEU A 142 -9.00 18.70 33.42
C LEU A 142 -10.19 19.67 33.61
N PHE A 143 -10.70 20.27 32.53
CA PHE A 143 -11.92 21.10 32.55
C PHE A 143 -13.18 20.32 32.96
N LEU A 144 -13.28 19.04 32.58
CA LEU A 144 -14.36 18.13 32.96
C LEU A 144 -14.27 17.70 34.43
N LEU A 145 -13.06 17.49 34.96
CA LEU A 145 -12.86 17.18 36.39
C LEU A 145 -13.08 18.41 37.29
N GLU A 146 -12.67 19.60 36.84
CA GLU A 146 -12.86 20.85 37.60
C GLU A 146 -14.36 21.25 37.66
N ASN A 147 -15.14 20.96 36.61
CA ASN A 147 -16.60 21.15 36.64
C ASN A 147 -17.38 20.04 37.36
N HIS A 148 -16.80 18.86 37.60
CA HIS A 148 -17.47 17.81 38.39
C HIS A 148 -17.66 18.23 39.86
N SER A 149 -16.88 19.19 40.37
CA SER A 149 -17.11 19.80 41.68
C SER A 149 -18.28 20.79 41.70
N SER A 150 -18.73 21.30 40.55
CA SER A 150 -19.88 22.22 40.44
C SER A 150 -21.16 21.57 39.92
N LEU A 151 -21.11 20.33 39.39
CA LEU A 151 -22.30 19.60 38.92
C LEU A 151 -23.09 18.86 40.02
N ARG A 152 -22.66 18.93 41.29
CA ARG A 152 -23.54 18.55 42.42
C ARG A 152 -24.66 19.56 42.72
N ALA A 153 -24.72 20.70 42.01
CA ALA A 153 -25.65 21.78 42.30
C ALA A 153 -26.89 21.88 41.39
N ILE A 154 -27.04 21.04 40.36
CA ILE A 154 -28.25 21.06 39.53
C ILE A 154 -28.87 19.67 39.60
N GLY A 155 -29.73 19.51 40.60
CA GLY A 155 -30.38 18.27 40.98
C GLY A 155 -31.11 17.60 39.82
N CYS A 156 -30.61 16.45 39.41
CA CYS A 156 -31.38 15.48 38.65
C CYS A 156 -32.14 14.61 39.67
N GLY A 157 -33.31 15.10 40.09
CA GLY A 157 -34.26 14.38 40.93
C GLY A 157 -35.53 14.08 40.14
N SER A 158 -35.79 12.79 39.92
CA SER A 158 -37.07 12.10 39.72
C SER A 158 -38.19 12.79 38.93
N MET A 159 -38.67 12.15 37.86
CA MET A 159 -40.02 11.56 37.85
C MET A 159 -40.15 10.56 36.70
N LEU A 160 -40.13 9.27 37.05
CA LEU A 160 -40.89 8.25 36.33
C LEU A 160 -42.37 8.58 36.56
N VAL A 161 -43.12 8.78 35.48
CA VAL A 161 -44.51 8.32 35.33
C VAL A 161 -44.64 7.83 33.89
#